data_AF-A0A9E1HA29-F1
#
_entry.id   AF-A0A9E1HA29-F1
#
_cell.length_a   1.000
_cell.length_b   1.000
_cell.length_c   1.000
_cell.angle_alpha   90.00
_cell.angle_beta   90.00
_cell.angle_gamma   90.00
#
_symmetry.space_group_name_H-M   'P 1'
#
loop_
_entity.id
_entity.type
_entity.pdbx_description
1 polymer ?
#
loop_
_entity_poly.entity_id
_entity_poly.type
_entity_poly.pdbx_seq_one_letter_code
_entity_poly.pdbx_strand_id
1 'polypeptide(L)'
;MTMIYDEYDYKIPEGKRIRLIIDSDVKNEADDPYAIIHALLSPKFDNRGIVAAHFGSVRSPHSMQDSDTELKHILQLMGLPEGWTAYGNLGQPISDNARCKALGNAIALPCADYIMAGIAETIHE
;
A
#
# COMPACT_ATOMS: atom_id res chain seq x y z
N MET A 1 -9.78 11.88 8.14
CA MET A 1 -8.75 12.15 7.13
C MET A 1 -9.42 12.00 5.78
N THR A 2 -9.38 13.02 4.93
CA THR A 2 -9.88 12.90 3.56
C THR A 2 -8.76 12.35 2.70
N MET A 3 -9.00 11.22 2.03
CA MET A 3 -8.02 10.62 1.13
C MET A 3 -8.14 11.27 -0.25
N ILE A 4 -7.07 11.31 -1.03
CA ILE A 4 -7.05 11.93 -2.37
C ILE A 4 -8.18 11.35 -3.27
N TYR A 5 -8.44 10.06 -3.16
CA TYR A 5 -9.49 9.38 -3.93
C TYR A 5 -10.93 9.67 -3.45
N ASP A 6 -11.10 10.35 -2.31
CA ASP A 6 -12.42 10.84 -1.87
C ASP A 6 -12.90 12.01 -2.74
N GLU A 7 -12.05 12.57 -3.60
CA GLU A 7 -12.42 13.57 -4.60
C GLU A 7 -12.73 12.97 -5.98
N TYR A 8 -12.47 11.68 -6.21
CA TYR A 8 -12.69 11.06 -7.52
C TYR A 8 -14.19 10.95 -7.86
N ASP A 9 -14.57 11.20 -9.11
CA ASP A 9 -15.97 11.11 -9.56
C ASP A 9 -16.55 9.70 -9.39
N TYR A 10 -15.72 8.68 -9.61
CA TYR A 10 -16.12 7.28 -9.47
C TYR A 10 -15.92 6.79 -8.04
N LYS A 11 -17.03 6.44 -7.37
CA LYS A 11 -17.00 5.88 -6.01
C LYS A 11 -17.15 4.37 -6.03
N ILE A 12 -16.21 3.68 -5.38
CA ILE A 12 -16.31 2.23 -5.14
C ILE A 12 -17.37 1.97 -4.08
N PRO A 13 -18.39 1.13 -4.35
CA PRO A 13 -19.36 0.70 -3.35
C PRO A 13 -18.65 0.10 -2.14
N GLU A 14 -19.11 0.39 -0.93
CA GLU A 14 -18.43 0.01 0.32
C GLU A 14 -18.13 -1.50 0.38
N GLY A 15 -19.11 -2.35 0.05
CA GLY A 15 -18.94 -3.81 0.02
C GLY A 15 -18.00 -4.34 -1.08
N LYS A 16 -17.48 -3.48 -1.95
CA LYS A 16 -16.51 -3.81 -3.01
C LYS A 16 -15.11 -3.28 -2.73
N ARG A 17 -14.89 -2.56 -1.61
CA ARG A 17 -13.55 -2.13 -1.18
C ARG A 17 -12.81 -3.31 -0.55
N ILE A 18 -11.50 -3.37 -0.79
CA ILE A 18 -10.62 -4.41 -0.27
C ILE A 18 -9.79 -3.81 0.85
N ARG A 19 -9.85 -4.40 2.04
CA ARG A 19 -8.96 -4.03 3.14
C ARG A 19 -7.55 -4.53 2.84
N LEU A 20 -6.59 -3.62 2.83
CA LEU A 20 -5.22 -3.91 2.42
C LEU A 20 -4.23 -3.60 3.54
N ILE A 21 -3.30 -4.51 3.78
CA ILE A 21 -2.07 -4.26 4.53
C ILE A 21 -0.92 -4.57 3.57
N ILE A 22 0.01 -3.65 3.45
CA ILE A 22 1.17 -3.77 2.57
C ILE A 22 2.37 -4.14 3.43
N ASP A 23 3.12 -5.16 3.05
CA ASP A 23 4.39 -5.55 3.65
C ASP A 23 5.43 -5.50 2.53
N SER A 24 6.42 -4.62 2.66
CA SER A 24 7.35 -4.31 1.57
C SER A 24 8.70 -3.88 2.10
N ASP A 25 9.75 -4.37 1.45
CA ASP A 25 11.12 -3.92 1.62
C ASP A 25 11.41 -2.70 0.75
N VAL A 26 10.61 -1.65 0.92
CA VAL A 26 10.52 -0.44 0.05
C VAL A 26 11.82 0.22 -0.39
N LYS A 27 12.93 0.01 0.34
CA LYS A 27 14.24 0.56 -0.02
C LYS A 27 15.06 -0.38 -0.91
N ASN A 28 14.62 -1.61 -1.07
CA ASN A 28 15.35 -2.63 -1.80
C ASN A 28 15.15 -2.46 -3.32
N GLU A 29 13.92 -2.45 -3.79
CA GLU A 29 13.62 -2.40 -5.22
C GLU A 29 12.90 -1.09 -5.60
N ALA A 30 12.95 -0.74 -6.89
CA ALA A 30 12.44 0.54 -7.37
C ALA A 30 10.91 0.54 -7.61
N ASP A 31 10.31 -0.64 -7.69
CA ASP A 31 8.89 -0.89 -7.91
C ASP A 31 8.07 -0.81 -6.63
N ASP A 32 8.64 -1.13 -5.47
CA ASP A 32 7.96 -1.04 -4.18
C ASP A 32 7.38 0.35 -3.87
N PRO A 33 8.12 1.48 -4.02
CA PRO A 33 7.53 2.81 -3.86
C PRO A 33 6.33 3.04 -4.78
N TYR A 34 6.41 2.55 -6.03
CA TYR A 34 5.33 2.69 -7.00
C TYR A 34 4.09 1.89 -6.58
N ALA A 35 4.27 0.64 -6.14
CA ALA A 35 3.19 -0.21 -5.65
C ALA A 35 2.48 0.40 -4.44
N ILE A 36 3.25 0.94 -3.49
CA ILE A 36 2.71 1.62 -2.30
C ILE A 36 1.92 2.86 -2.71
N ILE A 37 2.48 3.74 -3.54
CA ILE A 37 1.82 4.97 -3.98
C ILE A 37 0.54 4.63 -4.76
N HIS A 38 0.60 3.66 -5.67
CA HIS A 38 -0.55 3.23 -6.44
C HIS A 38 -1.67 2.67 -5.54
N ALA A 39 -1.30 1.89 -4.51
CA ALA A 39 -2.27 1.40 -3.54
C ALA A 39 -2.92 2.54 -2.73
N LEU A 40 -2.14 3.57 -2.35
CA LEU A 40 -2.62 4.75 -1.62
C LEU A 40 -3.52 5.67 -2.46
N LEU A 41 -3.35 5.69 -3.78
CA LEU A 41 -4.17 6.47 -4.69
C LEU A 41 -5.43 5.75 -5.17
N SER A 42 -5.55 4.44 -4.92
CA SER A 42 -6.66 3.65 -5.44
C SER A 42 -7.88 3.66 -4.50
N PRO A 43 -9.08 4.10 -4.95
CA PRO A 43 -10.31 4.03 -4.15
C PRO A 43 -10.79 2.60 -3.89
N LYS A 44 -10.17 1.61 -4.56
CA LYS A 44 -10.46 0.18 -4.37
C LYS A 44 -9.95 -0.32 -3.03
N PHE A 45 -8.89 0.28 -2.50
CA PHE A 45 -8.22 -0.18 -1.29
C PHE A 45 -8.59 0.67 -0.08
N ASP A 46 -8.93 -0.03 0.99
CA ASP A 46 -9.02 0.50 2.33
C ASP A 46 -7.71 0.15 3.04
N ASN A 47 -6.73 1.04 2.89
CA ASN A 47 -5.36 0.85 3.36
C ASN A 47 -5.32 0.92 4.91
N ARG A 48 -5.03 -0.23 5.55
CA ARG A 48 -5.07 -0.40 7.02
C ARG A 48 -3.71 -0.38 7.70
N GLY A 49 -2.63 -0.43 6.92
CA GLY A 49 -1.28 -0.56 7.45
C GLY A 49 -0.26 -0.73 6.34
N ILE A 50 0.95 -0.21 6.55
CA ILE A 50 2.11 -0.54 5.75
C ILE A 50 3.22 -0.94 6.72
N VAL A 51 3.85 -2.07 6.47
CA VAL A 51 4.94 -2.65 7.24
C VAL A 51 6.20 -2.56 6.40
N ALA A 52 7.24 -1.92 6.95
CA ALA A 52 8.56 -1.92 6.36
C ALA A 52 9.25 -3.25 6.69
N ALA A 53 9.68 -3.98 5.66
CA ALA A 53 10.38 -5.25 5.80
C ALA A 53 11.90 -5.08 5.64
N HIS A 54 12.65 -5.99 6.26
CA HIS A 54 14.08 -6.15 6.01
C HIS A 54 14.36 -6.86 4.68
N PHE A 55 15.43 -6.47 3.99
CA PHE A 55 15.91 -7.08 2.74
C PHE A 55 17.28 -7.76 2.89
N GLY A 56 17.50 -8.40 4.06
CA GLY A 56 18.78 -9.02 4.39
C GLY A 56 19.89 -8.00 4.65
N SER A 57 21.15 -8.45 4.64
CA SER A 57 22.31 -7.63 5.05
C SER A 57 23.29 -7.29 3.93
N VAL A 58 23.06 -7.80 2.71
CA VAL A 58 24.00 -7.70 1.60
C VAL A 58 24.15 -6.26 1.10
N ARG A 59 23.02 -5.55 0.95
CA ARG A 59 23.02 -4.15 0.49
C ARG A 59 23.21 -3.15 1.62
N SER A 60 22.73 -3.48 2.82
CA SER A 60 22.88 -2.66 4.02
C SER A 60 22.78 -3.51 5.29
N PRO A 61 23.61 -3.25 6.32
CA PRO A 61 23.47 -3.88 7.63
C PRO A 61 22.26 -3.34 8.43
N HIS A 62 21.61 -2.28 7.96
CA HIS A 62 20.48 -1.61 8.61
C HIS A 62 19.22 -1.66 7.75
N SER A 63 19.07 -2.70 6.93
CA SER A 63 18.00 -2.81 5.93
C SER A 63 16.59 -2.60 6.49
N MET A 64 16.32 -3.04 7.72
CA MET A 64 15.04 -2.76 8.37
C MET A 64 14.83 -1.26 8.60
N GLN A 65 15.82 -0.56 9.15
CA GLN A 65 15.76 0.89 9.37
C GLN A 65 15.73 1.67 8.06
N ASP A 66 16.42 1.19 7.04
CA ASP A 66 16.45 1.80 5.72
C ASP A 66 15.06 1.76 5.06
N SER A 67 14.38 0.61 5.12
CA SER A 67 12.98 0.48 4.66
C SER A 67 12.03 1.36 5.47
N ASP A 68 12.16 1.40 6.81
CA ASP A 68 11.31 2.25 7.66
C ASP A 68 11.48 3.75 7.35
N THR A 69 12.72 4.19 7.14
CA THR A 69 13.03 5.58 6.82
C THR A 69 12.48 5.97 5.45
N GLU A 70 12.63 5.09 4.45
CA GLU A 70 12.10 5.32 3.11
C GLU A 70 10.57 5.34 3.11
N LEU A 71 9.92 4.41 3.82
CA LEU A 71 8.47 4.38 3.96
C LEU A 71 7.94 5.69 4.57
N LYS A 72 8.54 6.15 5.66
CA LYS A 72 8.17 7.42 6.31
C LYS A 72 8.33 8.60 5.37
N HIS A 73 9.41 8.62 4.59
CA HIS A 73 9.65 9.65 3.60
C HIS A 73 8.56 9.69 2.52
N ILE A 74 8.18 8.54 1.94
CA ILE A 74 7.12 8.46 0.94
C ILE A 74 5.77 8.91 1.52
N LEU A 75 5.42 8.46 2.73
CA LEU A 75 4.18 8.86 3.39
C LEU A 75 4.12 10.36 3.65
N GLN A 76 5.24 10.97 4.06
CA GLN A 76 5.36 12.41 4.24
C GLN A 76 5.17 13.15 2.92
N LEU A 77 5.75 12.68 1.81
CA LEU A 77 5.56 13.27 0.48
C LEU A 77 4.09 13.18 0.00
N MET A 78 3.39 12.12 0.40
CA MET A 78 1.96 11.93 0.14
C MET A 78 1.06 12.75 1.08
N GLY A 79 1.64 13.52 2.01
CA GLY A 79 0.89 14.32 2.99
C GLY A 79 0.20 13.49 4.09
N LEU A 80 0.61 12.23 4.28
CA LEU A 80 0.05 11.34 5.30
C LEU A 80 0.86 11.45 6.59
N PRO A 81 0.22 11.76 7.74
CA PRO A 81 0.93 11.88 9.01
C PRO A 81 1.36 10.51 9.56
N GLU A 82 2.36 10.51 10.43
CA GLU A 82 2.76 9.31 11.14
C GLU A 82 1.59 8.73 11.95
N GLY A 83 1.39 7.41 11.87
CA GLY A 83 0.27 6.75 12.54
C GLY A 83 -1.11 6.98 11.90
N TRP A 84 -1.19 7.49 10.66
CA TRP A 84 -2.47 7.73 9.96
C TRP A 84 -3.40 6.51 9.89
N THR A 85 -2.84 5.30 9.95
CA THR A 85 -3.58 4.02 9.94
C THR A 85 -4.18 3.65 11.30
N ALA A 86 -3.99 4.47 12.34
CA ALA A 86 -4.56 4.23 13.66
C ALA A 86 -6.09 4.35 13.67
N TYR A 87 -6.67 5.05 12.70
CA TYR A 87 -8.10 5.28 12.60
C TYR A 87 -8.65 4.73 11.27
N GLY A 88 -9.80 4.06 11.31
CA GLY A 88 -10.48 3.58 10.12
C GLY A 88 -11.22 4.70 9.39
N ASN A 89 -11.82 4.36 8.25
CA ASN A 89 -12.61 5.29 7.42
C ASN A 89 -13.75 6.02 8.17
N LEU A 90 -14.22 5.48 9.29
CA LEU A 90 -15.25 6.08 10.14
C LEU A 90 -14.68 6.93 11.31
N GLY A 91 -13.37 7.23 11.28
CA GLY A 91 -12.67 7.97 12.35
C GLY A 91 -12.51 7.19 13.66
N GLN A 92 -12.84 5.89 13.66
CA GLN A 92 -12.75 5.04 14.84
C GLN A 92 -11.36 4.40 14.95
N PRO A 93 -10.77 4.30 16.15
CA PRO A 93 -9.51 3.62 16.33
C PRO A 93 -9.62 2.15 15.88
N ILE A 94 -8.70 1.70 15.02
CA ILE A 94 -8.62 0.31 14.61
C ILE A 94 -7.85 -0.45 15.67
N SER A 95 -8.41 -1.58 16.16
CA SER A 95 -7.71 -2.41 17.13
C SER A 95 -6.39 -2.94 16.57
N ASP A 96 -5.37 -3.06 17.41
CA ASP A 96 -4.05 -3.56 16.99
C ASP A 96 -4.11 -4.93 16.30
N ASN A 97 -5.02 -5.80 16.75
CA ASN A 97 -5.25 -7.10 16.11
C ASN A 97 -5.85 -6.96 14.69
N ALA A 98 -6.75 -5.99 14.46
CA ALA A 98 -7.30 -5.71 13.13
C ALA A 98 -6.29 -5.00 12.20
N ARG A 99 -5.27 -4.33 12.77
CA ARG A 99 -4.12 -3.76 12.04
C ARG A 99 -3.10 -4.82 11.60
N CYS A 100 -3.09 -6.01 12.22
CA CYS A 100 -2.06 -7.03 12.03
C CYS A 100 -2.46 -8.21 11.12
N LYS A 101 -3.33 -8.03 10.13
CA LYS A 101 -3.52 -9.02 9.05
C LYS A 101 -2.58 -8.75 7.88
N ALA A 102 -1.29 -8.98 8.09
CA ALA A 102 -0.28 -8.89 7.04
C ALA A 102 -0.58 -9.92 5.94
N LEU A 103 -0.80 -9.46 4.72
CA LEU A 103 -0.63 -10.28 3.52
C LEU A 103 0.84 -10.10 3.12
N GLY A 104 1.72 -10.97 3.64
CA GLY A 104 3.14 -10.96 3.25
C GLY A 104 3.27 -11.14 1.74
N ASN A 105 4.19 -10.40 1.11
CA ASN A 105 4.46 -10.35 -0.34
C ASN A 105 3.26 -10.75 -1.21
N ALA A 106 2.14 -10.07 -1.00
CA ALA A 106 1.00 -10.23 -1.86
C ALA A 106 1.06 -9.13 -2.90
N ILE A 107 1.45 -9.50 -4.12
CA ILE A 107 0.90 -8.83 -5.29
C ILE A 107 -0.59 -8.66 -5.01
N ALA A 108 -1.10 -7.42 -5.11
CA ALA A 108 -2.53 -7.23 -5.17
C ALA A 108 -2.99 -7.99 -6.43
N LEU A 109 -3.45 -9.23 -6.26
CA LEU A 109 -3.91 -10.09 -7.36
C LEU A 109 -4.79 -9.33 -8.35
N PRO A 110 -5.73 -8.47 -7.89
CA PRO A 110 -6.53 -7.66 -8.80
C PRO A 110 -5.73 -6.67 -9.67
N CYS A 111 -4.63 -6.11 -9.16
CA CYS A 111 -3.75 -5.23 -9.92
C CYS A 111 -2.88 -5.99 -10.92
N ALA A 112 -2.33 -7.14 -10.53
CA ALA A 112 -1.60 -8.00 -11.47
C ALA A 112 -2.53 -8.59 -12.52
N ASP A 113 -3.72 -9.07 -12.16
CA ASP A 113 -4.71 -9.58 -13.10
C ASP A 113 -5.09 -8.50 -14.13
N TYR A 114 -5.26 -7.24 -13.71
CA TYR A 114 -5.58 -6.13 -14.60
C TYR A 114 -4.41 -5.77 -15.54
N ILE A 115 -3.19 -5.65 -15.00
CA ILE A 115 -1.98 -5.36 -15.81
C ILE A 115 -1.72 -6.49 -16.81
N MET A 116 -1.80 -7.75 -16.37
CA MET A 116 -1.57 -8.92 -17.20
C MET A 116 -2.67 -9.10 -18.25
N ALA A 117 -3.92 -8.76 -17.94
CA ALA A 117 -5.01 -8.72 -18.93
C ALA A 117 -4.73 -7.70 -20.04
N GLY A 118 -4.34 -6.47 -19.68
CA GLY A 118 -3.98 -5.45 -20.68
C GLY A 118 -2.76 -5.84 -21.54
N ILE A 119 -1.74 -6.46 -20.94
CA ILE A 119 -0.59 -6.99 -21.69
C ILE A 119 -1.03 -8.09 -22.67
N ALA A 120 -1.89 -9.01 -22.25
CA ALA A 120 -2.40 -10.09 -23.10
C ALA A 120 -3.24 -9.55 -24.28
N GLU A 121 -4.06 -8.52 -24.06
CA GLU A 121 -4.81 -7.85 -25.14
C GLU A 121 -3.89 -7.26 -26.21
N THR A 122 -2.76 -6.67 -25.79
CA THR A 122 -1.82 -6.00 -26.71
C THR A 122 -0.92 -6.98 -27.49
N ILE A 123 -0.70 -8.20 -26.98
CA ILE A 123 0.13 -9.23 -27.62
C ILE A 123 -0.65 -10.01 -28.70
N HIS A 124 -1.98 -9.93 -28.68
CA HIS A 124 -2.86 -10.64 -29.61
C HIS A 124 -3.50 -9.76 -30.70
N GLU A 125 -3.10 -8.49 -30.80
CA GLU A 125 -3.29 -7.60 -31.97
C GLU A 125 -2.07 -7.61 -32.89
#